data_AF-A0A358NJF6-F1
#
_entry.id   AF-A0A358NJF6-F1
#
_cell.length_a   1.000
_cell.length_b   1.000
_cell.length_c   1.000
_cell.angle_alpha   90.00
_cell.angle_beta   90.00
_cell.angle_gamma   90.00
#
_symmetry.space_group_name_H-M   'P 1'
#
loop_
_entity.id
_entity.type
_entity.pdbx_description
1 polymer ?
#
loop_
_entity_poly.entity_id
_entity_poly.type
_entity_poly.pdbx_seq_one_letter_code
_entity_poly.pdbx_strand_id
1 'polypeptide(L)'
;MTNDSKRLSKQAYGGIKGEDYIPFIPTTEVMPEATGYSIIMGIIFAVVFAAANTYLGLKVGLTISAGIPGAILATGLLKSIFRRNSILEANYVASLAAVGESIAGGIIFVLPAIILIGYNLSLITVALVTVIGGIMGVYFITPVRKYLIVQEHGNLIYPESMAQAEVLVNSNQGGQGFKSVLKGLGVGLGYKVLSGGLGLWSETATYTIVAYQGTMIGIDTLASLLGVGFIVGTSTSILMFAGSVVAWLGFIPLIKFFGTFAPEPIFPSTILISEMSATQIWSNYIKY
;
A
#
# COMPACT_ATOMS: atom_id res chain seq x y z
N MET A 1 8.46 40.20 -8.46
CA MET A 1 8.08 38.88 -8.98
C MET A 1 8.35 37.88 -7.86
N THR A 2 7.30 37.53 -7.12
CA THR A 2 7.37 36.75 -5.88
C THR A 2 7.76 35.31 -6.14
N ASN A 3 8.72 34.84 -5.34
CA ASN A 3 9.46 33.60 -5.51
C ASN A 3 8.55 32.36 -5.27
N ASP A 4 7.97 31.82 -6.34
CA ASP A 4 7.17 30.58 -6.38
C ASP A 4 8.01 29.30 -6.20
N SER A 5 9.26 29.40 -5.72
CA SER A 5 10.26 28.32 -5.68
C SER A 5 10.01 27.22 -4.62
N LYS A 6 8.78 27.07 -4.11
CA LYS A 6 8.47 26.25 -2.93
C LYS A 6 7.41 25.18 -3.17
N ARG A 7 7.03 24.90 -4.40
CA ARG A 7 6.09 23.83 -4.73
C ARG A 7 6.58 23.08 -5.95
N LEU A 8 6.07 21.87 -6.15
CA LEU A 8 6.25 21.19 -7.44
C LEU A 8 5.70 22.08 -8.55
N SER A 9 6.43 22.17 -9.67
CA SER A 9 5.95 22.85 -10.86
C SER A 9 4.61 22.23 -11.27
N LYS A 10 3.68 23.03 -11.81
CA LYS A 10 2.43 22.50 -12.39
C LYS A 10 2.70 21.47 -13.49
N GLN A 11 3.85 21.60 -14.16
CA GLN A 11 4.32 20.68 -15.18
C GLN A 11 4.65 19.27 -14.62
N ALA A 12 4.90 19.15 -13.32
CA ALA A 12 5.08 17.85 -12.67
C ALA A 12 3.80 16.99 -12.69
N TYR A 13 2.64 17.63 -12.82
CA TYR A 13 1.32 16.99 -12.86
C TYR A 13 0.88 16.60 -14.27
N GLY A 14 1.72 16.89 -15.28
CA GLY A 14 1.56 16.45 -16.66
C GLY A 14 1.35 17.58 -17.67
N GLY A 15 0.93 17.20 -18.89
CA GLY A 15 0.70 18.13 -20.00
C GLY A 15 1.96 18.61 -20.74
N ILE A 16 3.13 18.03 -20.45
CA ILE A 16 4.39 18.28 -21.15
C ILE A 16 5.13 16.96 -21.40
N LYS A 17 6.00 16.92 -22.42
CA LYS A 17 6.87 15.76 -22.66
C LYS A 17 7.96 15.70 -21.59
N GLY A 18 8.40 14.49 -21.26
CA GLY A 18 9.37 14.27 -20.18
C GLY A 18 10.76 14.84 -20.47
N GLU A 19 11.10 14.97 -21.75
CA GLU A 19 12.36 15.59 -22.19
C GLU A 19 12.39 17.11 -21.94
N ASP A 20 11.21 17.74 -21.94
CA ASP A 20 11.05 19.19 -21.71
C ASP A 20 10.80 19.53 -20.23
N TYR A 21 10.64 18.51 -19.37
CA TYR A 21 10.38 18.71 -17.94
C TYR A 21 11.65 19.03 -17.18
N ILE A 22 11.64 20.17 -16.48
CA ILE A 22 12.71 20.57 -15.56
C ILE A 22 12.36 20.04 -14.15
N PRO A 23 13.15 19.10 -13.58
CA PRO A 23 12.86 18.55 -12.26
C PRO A 23 13.05 19.58 -11.14
N PHE A 24 12.49 19.28 -9.97
CA PHE A 24 12.56 20.15 -8.78
C PHE A 24 14.00 20.50 -8.38
N ILE A 25 14.93 19.55 -8.50
CA ILE A 25 16.37 19.83 -8.50
C ILE A 25 16.86 19.76 -9.94
N PRO A 26 17.42 20.85 -10.48
CA PRO A 26 17.99 20.85 -11.82
C PRO A 26 19.12 19.84 -11.95
N THR A 27 19.24 19.22 -13.13
CA THR A 27 20.31 18.25 -13.45
C THR A 27 21.73 18.85 -13.40
N THR A 28 21.83 20.18 -13.33
CA THR A 28 23.09 20.92 -13.18
C THR A 28 23.56 21.04 -11.73
N GLU A 29 22.70 20.75 -10.74
CA GLU A 29 23.04 20.85 -9.32
C GLU A 29 23.58 19.51 -8.80
N VAL A 30 24.80 19.51 -8.26
CA VAL A 30 25.41 18.32 -7.68
C VAL A 30 25.09 18.28 -6.19
N MET A 31 24.14 17.42 -5.82
CA MET A 31 23.74 17.19 -4.42
C MET A 31 23.92 15.70 -4.07
N PRO A 32 24.31 15.35 -2.83
CA PRO A 32 24.44 13.96 -2.42
C PRO A 32 23.10 13.21 -2.54
N GLU A 33 23.11 12.00 -3.13
CA GLU A 33 21.93 11.14 -3.27
C GLU A 33 22.15 9.78 -2.57
N ALA A 34 23.15 9.02 -3.03
CA ALA A 34 23.51 7.70 -2.51
C ALA A 34 24.70 7.81 -1.54
N THR A 35 24.42 8.11 -0.28
CA THR A 35 25.41 8.14 0.80
C THR A 35 25.31 6.87 1.64
N GLY A 36 26.34 6.57 2.42
CA GLY A 36 26.27 5.45 3.38
C GLY A 36 25.08 5.57 4.34
N TYR A 37 24.71 6.80 4.72
CA TYR A 37 23.53 7.06 5.56
C TYR A 37 22.23 6.72 4.83
N SER A 38 22.04 7.20 3.60
CA SER A 38 20.81 6.94 2.83
C SER A 38 20.66 5.46 2.46
N ILE A 39 21.76 4.76 2.21
CA ILE A 39 21.76 3.31 1.96
C ILE A 39 21.37 2.53 3.21
N ILE A 40 22.07 2.72 4.34
CA ILE A 40 21.81 1.96 5.58
C ILE A 40 20.39 2.22 6.07
N MET A 41 19.97 3.48 6.08
CA MET A 41 18.63 3.87 6.50
C MET A 41 17.55 3.30 5.58
N GLY A 42 17.77 3.34 4.26
CA GLY A 42 16.88 2.75 3.28
C GLY A 42 16.73 1.23 3.43
N ILE A 43 17.81 0.50 3.71
CA ILE A 43 17.75 -0.95 3.98
C ILE A 43 16.92 -1.24 5.22
N ILE A 44 17.14 -0.51 6.32
CA ILE A 44 16.37 -0.70 7.56
C ILE A 44 14.88 -0.47 7.28
N PHE A 45 14.54 0.59 6.54
CA PHE A 45 13.15 0.89 6.19
C PHE A 45 12.56 -0.15 5.24
N ALA A 46 13.31 -0.60 4.24
CA ALA A 46 12.88 -1.66 3.34
C ALA A 46 12.50 -2.93 4.11
N VAL A 47 13.30 -3.35 5.09
CA VAL A 47 13.00 -4.53 5.93
C VAL A 47 11.74 -4.31 6.77
N VAL A 48 11.64 -3.18 7.47
CA VAL A 48 10.50 -2.87 8.34
C VAL A 48 9.20 -2.78 7.54
N PHE A 49 9.20 -2.05 6.42
CA PHE A 49 8.03 -1.89 5.59
C PHE A 49 7.68 -3.15 4.80
N ALA A 50 8.66 -3.96 4.39
CA ALA A 50 8.39 -5.28 3.80
C ALA A 50 7.65 -6.17 4.81
N ALA A 51 8.09 -6.22 6.07
CA ALA A 51 7.43 -7.01 7.11
C ALA A 51 6.01 -6.48 7.39
N ALA A 52 5.85 -5.16 7.53
CA ALA A 52 4.55 -4.54 7.76
C ALA A 52 3.56 -4.79 6.61
N ASN A 53 4.01 -4.61 5.36
CA ASN A 53 3.19 -4.84 4.18
C ASN A 53 2.91 -6.33 3.93
N THR A 54 3.83 -7.22 4.30
CA THR A 54 3.56 -8.67 4.26
C THR A 54 2.42 -9.02 5.21
N TYR A 55 2.47 -8.52 6.45
CA TYR A 55 1.41 -8.74 7.43
C TYR A 55 0.08 -8.16 6.99
N LEU A 56 0.06 -6.87 6.60
CA LEU A 56 -1.17 -6.19 6.17
C LEU A 56 -1.74 -6.80 4.91
N GLY A 57 -0.88 -7.16 3.96
CA GLY A 57 -1.27 -7.80 2.71
C GLY A 57 -1.88 -9.19 2.92
N LEU A 58 -1.33 -10.01 3.81
CA LEU A 58 -1.92 -11.31 4.16
C LEU A 58 -3.22 -11.17 4.96
N LYS A 59 -3.35 -10.11 5.76
CA LYS A 59 -4.54 -9.88 6.60
C LYS A 59 -5.71 -9.29 5.83
N VAL A 60 -5.44 -8.30 4.96
CA VAL A 60 -6.46 -7.43 4.36
C VAL A 60 -6.50 -7.58 2.82
N GLY A 61 -5.52 -8.26 2.23
CA GLY A 61 -5.43 -8.45 0.77
C GLY A 61 -4.92 -7.23 0.00
N LEU A 62 -4.51 -6.16 0.71
CA LEU A 62 -4.04 -4.90 0.13
C LEU A 62 -2.70 -4.51 0.76
N THR A 63 -1.80 -3.95 -0.06
CA THR A 63 -0.56 -3.32 0.41
C THR A 63 -0.76 -1.82 0.58
N ILE A 64 0.11 -1.19 1.35
CA ILE A 64 0.08 0.24 1.63
C ILE A 64 1.41 0.85 1.22
N SER A 65 1.32 1.94 0.45
CA SER A 65 2.48 2.70 -0.02
C SER A 65 3.44 3.02 1.13
N ALA A 66 4.60 2.35 1.13
CA ALA A 66 5.70 2.56 2.07
C ALA A 66 6.56 3.80 1.70
N GLY A 67 6.51 4.24 0.44
CA GLY A 67 7.29 5.37 -0.05
C GLY A 67 6.95 6.68 0.65
N ILE A 68 5.67 6.97 0.88
CA ILE A 68 5.20 8.18 1.58
C ILE A 68 5.72 8.27 3.03
N PRO A 69 5.45 7.30 3.93
CA PRO A 69 6.00 7.34 5.28
C PRO A 69 7.53 7.26 5.28
N GLY A 70 8.12 6.51 4.34
CA GLY A 70 9.56 6.48 4.12
C GLY A 70 10.15 7.86 3.85
N ALA A 71 9.56 8.66 2.96
CA ALA A 71 9.97 10.03 2.64
C ALA A 71 9.93 10.97 3.85
N ILE A 72 8.88 10.86 4.67
CA ILE A 72 8.68 11.67 5.87
C ILE A 72 9.75 11.37 6.91
N LEU A 73 9.92 10.09 7.22
CA LEU A 73 10.86 9.62 8.20
C LEU A 73 12.30 9.86 7.73
N ALA A 74 12.60 9.63 6.45
CA ALA A 74 13.88 9.94 5.83
C ALA A 74 14.25 11.41 6.01
N THR A 75 13.37 12.32 5.60
CA THR A 75 13.61 13.76 5.71
C THR A 75 13.79 14.19 7.17
N GLY A 76 12.96 13.65 8.08
CA GLY A 76 13.03 13.97 9.51
C GLY A 76 14.32 13.48 10.18
N LEU A 77 14.71 12.22 9.95
CA LEU A 77 15.88 11.62 10.60
C LEU A 77 17.19 12.12 9.99
N LEU A 78 17.27 12.28 8.66
CA LEU A 78 18.44 12.89 8.00
C LEU A 78 18.69 14.30 8.53
N LYS A 79 17.63 15.09 8.70
CA LYS A 79 17.73 16.46 9.21
C LYS A 79 18.02 16.53 10.71
N SER A 80 17.38 15.69 11.52
CA SER A 80 17.51 15.75 12.98
C SER A 80 18.78 15.06 13.51
N ILE A 81 19.08 13.86 13.04
CA ILE A 81 20.19 13.04 13.56
C ILE A 81 21.48 13.40 12.83
N PHE A 82 21.43 13.48 11.51
CA PHE A 82 22.63 13.65 10.69
C PHE A 82 22.87 15.10 10.26
N ARG A 83 21.94 16.03 10.56
CA ARG A 83 21.99 17.46 10.16
C ARG A 83 22.15 17.64 8.64
N ARG A 84 21.61 16.71 7.85
CA ARG A 84 21.64 16.73 6.38
C ARG A 84 20.27 17.12 5.85
N ASN A 85 20.23 18.05 4.88
CA ASN A 85 18.99 18.54 4.27
C ASN A 85 19.01 18.30 2.76
N SER A 86 19.38 17.08 2.33
CA SER A 86 19.29 16.64 0.94
C SER A 86 17.96 15.94 0.70
N ILE A 87 17.16 16.51 -0.20
CA ILE A 87 15.92 15.89 -0.67
C ILE A 87 16.22 14.62 -1.49
N LEU A 88 17.39 14.54 -2.14
CA LEU A 88 17.76 13.37 -2.95
C LEU A 88 18.15 12.18 -2.07
N GLU A 89 18.85 12.41 -0.95
CA GLU A 89 19.09 11.36 0.05
C GLU A 89 17.77 10.84 0.63
N ALA A 90 16.83 11.74 0.93
CA ALA A 90 15.51 11.35 1.41
C ALA A 90 14.69 10.59 0.35
N ASN A 91 14.78 11.00 -0.92
CA ASN A 91 14.15 10.31 -2.04
C ASN A 91 14.71 8.89 -2.21
N TYR A 92 16.02 8.74 -2.07
CA TYR A 92 16.70 7.45 -2.18
C TYR A 92 16.26 6.48 -1.08
N VAL A 93 16.21 6.93 0.18
CA VAL A 93 15.68 6.15 1.32
C VAL A 93 14.22 5.76 1.08
N ALA A 94 13.38 6.70 0.65
CA ALA A 94 11.96 6.45 0.38
C ALA A 94 11.74 5.45 -0.76
N SER A 95 12.57 5.53 -1.81
CA SER A 95 12.56 4.58 -2.92
C SER A 95 12.94 3.17 -2.46
N LEU A 96 13.97 3.04 -1.62
CA LEU A 96 14.32 1.74 -1.03
C LEU A 96 13.20 1.17 -0.16
N ALA A 97 12.51 2.01 0.62
CA ALA A 97 11.34 1.60 1.38
C ALA A 97 10.21 1.07 0.48
N ALA A 98 9.92 1.75 -0.64
CA ALA A 98 8.92 1.33 -1.62
C ALA A 98 9.30 0.03 -2.37
N VAL A 99 10.60 -0.21 -2.58
CA VAL A 99 11.07 -1.50 -3.12
C VAL A 99 10.76 -2.65 -2.15
N GLY A 100 10.92 -2.42 -0.84
CA GLY A 100 10.54 -3.41 0.18
C GLY A 100 9.07 -3.81 0.11
N GLU A 101 8.18 -2.84 -0.11
CA GLU A 101 6.76 -3.08 -0.37
C GLU A 101 6.53 -3.88 -1.66
N SER A 102 7.18 -3.49 -2.77
CA SER A 102 6.99 -4.14 -4.08
C SER A 102 7.38 -5.63 -4.04
N ILE A 103 8.48 -5.95 -3.34
CA ILE A 103 8.91 -7.33 -3.12
C ILE A 103 7.90 -8.08 -2.24
N ALA A 104 7.46 -7.47 -1.13
CA ALA A 104 6.45 -8.07 -0.26
C ALA A 104 5.18 -8.39 -1.03
N GLY A 105 4.69 -7.46 -1.85
CA GLY A 105 3.51 -7.62 -2.72
C GLY A 105 3.62 -8.85 -3.63
N GLY A 106 4.73 -8.99 -4.35
CA GLY A 106 4.95 -10.15 -5.22
C GLY A 106 4.90 -11.49 -4.47
N ILE A 107 5.42 -11.53 -3.24
CA ILE A 107 5.49 -12.74 -2.43
C ILE A 107 4.12 -13.11 -1.83
N ILE A 108 3.40 -12.14 -1.25
CA ILE A 108 2.13 -12.40 -0.57
C ILE A 108 1.02 -12.87 -1.51
N PHE A 109 1.09 -12.53 -2.80
CA PHE A 109 0.10 -13.00 -3.78
C PHE A 109 0.44 -14.39 -4.32
N VAL A 110 1.72 -14.77 -4.35
CA VAL A 110 2.17 -16.04 -4.95
C VAL A 110 2.26 -17.16 -3.91
N LEU A 111 2.87 -16.91 -2.74
CA LEU A 111 3.13 -17.98 -1.77
C LEU A 111 1.86 -18.65 -1.22
N PRO A 112 0.81 -17.91 -0.79
CA PRO A 112 -0.39 -18.54 -0.29
C PRO A 112 -1.07 -19.43 -1.34
N ALA A 113 -1.04 -19.03 -2.62
CA ALA A 113 -1.58 -19.84 -3.69
C ALA A 113 -0.83 -21.17 -3.85
N ILE A 114 0.51 -21.15 -3.82
CA ILE A 114 1.33 -22.37 -3.91
C ILE A 114 1.08 -23.29 -2.71
N ILE A 115 0.98 -22.72 -1.50
CA ILE A 115 0.70 -23.48 -0.27
C ILE A 115 -0.69 -24.14 -0.34
N LEU A 116 -1.70 -23.43 -0.85
CA LEU A 116 -3.06 -23.95 -1.01
C LEU A 116 -3.15 -25.10 -2.04
N ILE A 117 -2.28 -25.11 -3.05
CA ILE A 117 -2.18 -26.22 -4.01
C ILE A 117 -1.55 -27.48 -3.36
N GLY A 118 -1.09 -27.40 -2.12
CA GLY A 118 -0.54 -28.52 -1.34
C GLY A 118 0.98 -28.65 -1.43
N TYR A 119 1.67 -27.66 -2.00
CA TYR A 119 3.13 -27.64 -2.03
C TYR A 119 3.70 -27.10 -0.72
N ASN A 120 4.57 -27.89 -0.08
CA ASN A 120 5.34 -27.44 1.07
C ASN A 120 6.56 -26.64 0.60
N LEU A 121 6.52 -25.33 0.80
CA LEU A 121 7.62 -24.43 0.46
C LEU A 121 8.63 -24.39 1.61
N SER A 122 9.87 -24.81 1.34
CA SER A 122 11.00 -24.57 2.25
C SER A 122 11.33 -23.09 2.31
N LEU A 123 11.72 -22.59 3.49
CA LEU A 123 12.16 -21.21 3.70
C LEU A 123 13.30 -20.83 2.72
N ILE A 124 14.19 -21.78 2.40
CA ILE A 124 15.29 -21.56 1.46
C ILE A 124 14.76 -21.34 0.05
N THR A 125 13.77 -22.13 -0.38
CA THR A 125 13.13 -21.97 -1.68
C THR A 125 12.46 -20.61 -1.79
N VAL A 126 11.73 -20.20 -0.74
CA VAL A 126 11.09 -18.87 -0.69
C VAL A 126 12.13 -17.76 -0.81
N ALA A 127 13.24 -17.86 -0.07
CA ALA A 127 14.31 -16.87 -0.12
C ALA A 127 14.95 -16.80 -1.52
N LEU A 128 15.27 -17.94 -2.13
CA LEU A 128 15.86 -18.00 -3.48
C LEU A 128 14.92 -17.43 -4.54
N VAL A 129 13.64 -17.83 -4.53
CA VAL A 129 12.63 -17.31 -5.47
C VAL A 129 12.46 -15.81 -5.31
N THR A 130 12.47 -15.31 -4.06
CA THR A 130 12.39 -13.87 -3.78
C THR A 130 13.58 -13.11 -4.36
N VAL A 131 14.81 -13.62 -4.16
CA VAL A 131 16.03 -12.99 -4.69
C VAL A 131 16.02 -12.98 -6.22
N ILE A 132 15.70 -14.12 -6.84
CA ILE A 132 15.63 -14.25 -8.30
C ILE A 132 14.54 -13.33 -8.87
N GLY A 133 13.35 -13.31 -8.25
CA GLY A 133 12.24 -12.45 -8.64
C GLY A 133 12.59 -10.96 -8.53
N GLY A 134 13.28 -10.57 -7.45
CA GLY A 134 13.79 -9.21 -7.29
C GLY A 134 14.77 -8.80 -8.38
N ILE A 135 15.75 -9.67 -8.70
CA ILE A 135 16.72 -9.42 -9.79
C ILE A 135 16.02 -9.32 -11.15
N MET A 136 15.04 -10.20 -11.41
CA MET A 136 14.22 -10.15 -12.62
C MET A 136 13.44 -8.83 -12.72
N GLY A 137 12.86 -8.36 -11.62
CA GLY A 137 12.19 -7.05 -11.58
C GLY A 137 13.12 -5.91 -12.01
N VAL A 138 14.36 -5.89 -11.52
CA VAL A 138 15.39 -4.90 -11.91
C VAL A 138 15.73 -5.00 -13.41
N TYR A 139 15.81 -6.22 -13.94
CA TYR A 139 16.07 -6.44 -15.36
C TYR A 139 14.93 -5.88 -16.22
N PHE A 140 13.67 -6.19 -15.90
CA PHE A 140 12.52 -5.73 -16.68
C PHE A 140 12.22 -4.24 -16.55
N ILE A 141 12.48 -3.62 -15.39
CA ILE A 141 12.20 -2.18 -15.23
C ILE A 141 13.15 -1.30 -16.05
N THR A 142 14.37 -1.77 -16.34
CA THR A 142 15.38 -0.99 -17.07
C THR A 142 14.90 -0.54 -18.47
N PRO A 143 14.41 -1.43 -19.35
CA PRO A 143 13.85 -1.00 -20.64
C PRO A 143 12.51 -0.27 -20.50
N VAL A 144 11.65 -0.74 -19.59
CA VAL A 144 10.29 -0.21 -19.43
C VAL A 144 10.27 1.21 -18.86
N ARG A 145 11.27 1.57 -18.03
CA ARG A 145 11.39 2.89 -17.41
C ARG A 145 11.40 4.01 -18.45
N LYS A 146 12.11 3.85 -19.56
CA LYS A 146 12.19 4.90 -20.59
C LYS A 146 10.82 5.17 -21.22
N TYR A 147 10.09 4.11 -21.54
CA TYR A 147 8.75 4.22 -22.13
C TYR A 147 7.76 4.83 -21.13
N LEU A 148 7.63 4.23 -19.94
CA LEU A 148 6.64 4.63 -18.96
C LEU A 148 6.90 6.02 -18.34
N ILE A 149 8.16 6.33 -18.01
CA ILE A 149 8.46 7.55 -17.26
C ILE A 149 8.81 8.73 -18.16
N VAL A 150 9.55 8.51 -19.24
CA VAL A 150 10.07 9.62 -20.07
C VAL A 150 9.13 9.91 -21.24
N GLN A 151 8.74 8.87 -22.00
CA GLN A 151 7.92 9.04 -23.20
C GLN A 151 6.45 9.32 -22.86
N GLU A 152 5.89 8.60 -21.89
CA GLU A 152 4.51 8.80 -21.41
C GLU A 152 4.39 9.86 -20.30
N HIS A 153 5.45 10.63 -20.06
CA HIS A 153 5.38 11.78 -19.17
C HIS A 153 4.31 12.75 -19.68
N GLY A 154 3.36 13.08 -18.82
CA GLY A 154 2.25 13.98 -19.16
C GLY A 154 0.96 13.30 -19.60
N ASN A 155 1.01 12.04 -20.01
CA ASN A 155 -0.17 11.23 -20.30
C ASN A 155 -0.51 10.30 -19.13
N LEU A 156 0.50 9.63 -18.56
CA LEU A 156 0.31 8.70 -17.46
C LEU A 156 0.46 9.43 -16.12
N ILE A 157 -0.56 9.35 -15.28
CA ILE A 157 -0.53 9.91 -13.93
C ILE A 157 -0.06 8.83 -12.95
N TYR A 158 0.95 9.16 -12.15
CA TYR A 158 1.48 8.32 -11.06
C TYR A 158 1.05 8.89 -9.70
N PRO A 159 -0.18 8.65 -9.24
CA PRO A 159 -0.75 9.35 -8.09
C PRO A 159 0.06 9.14 -6.80
N GLU A 160 0.52 7.91 -6.53
CA GLU A 160 1.30 7.60 -5.33
C GLU A 160 2.70 8.24 -5.35
N SER A 161 3.44 8.09 -6.46
CA SER A 161 4.77 8.69 -6.60
C SER A 161 4.70 10.23 -6.59
N MET A 162 3.62 10.80 -7.11
CA MET A 162 3.35 12.24 -7.07
C MET A 162 3.05 12.73 -5.65
N ALA A 163 2.20 12.00 -4.91
CA ALA A 163 1.96 12.29 -3.50
C ALA A 163 3.25 12.18 -2.68
N GLN A 164 4.08 11.17 -2.94
CA GLN A 164 5.40 11.02 -2.31
C GLN A 164 6.30 12.22 -2.63
N ALA A 165 6.39 12.65 -3.89
CA ALA A 165 7.18 13.82 -4.28
C ALA A 165 6.71 15.10 -3.58
N GLU A 166 5.39 15.29 -3.49
CA GLU A 166 4.81 16.45 -2.81
C GLU A 166 5.12 16.43 -1.31
N VAL A 167 5.04 15.26 -0.67
CA VAL A 167 5.45 15.08 0.72
C VAL A 167 6.94 15.33 0.92
N LEU A 168 7.79 14.89 -0.01
CA LEU A 168 9.23 15.07 0.06
C LEU A 168 9.61 16.56 -0.02
N VAL A 169 9.01 17.30 -0.97
CA VAL A 169 9.19 18.75 -1.15
C VAL A 169 8.68 19.51 0.07
N ASN A 170 7.48 19.19 0.56
CA ASN A 170 6.89 19.83 1.74
C ASN A 170 7.66 19.51 3.04
N SER A 171 8.20 18.30 3.16
CA SER A 171 8.98 17.88 4.33
C SER A 171 10.36 18.54 4.35
N ASN A 172 11.04 18.63 3.18
CA ASN A 172 12.39 19.18 3.08
C ASN A 172 12.45 20.68 3.42
N GLN A 173 11.41 21.42 3.03
CA GLN A 173 11.29 22.86 3.33
C GLN A 173 11.19 23.16 4.83
N GLY A 174 10.79 22.18 5.65
CA GLY A 174 10.57 22.38 7.08
C GLY A 174 9.39 23.33 7.38
N GLY A 175 9.13 23.58 8.65
CA GLY A 175 8.04 24.49 9.07
C GLY A 175 6.68 23.79 9.15
N GLN A 176 5.62 24.47 8.68
CA GLN A 176 4.24 24.03 8.90
C GLN A 176 3.89 22.73 8.13
N GLY A 177 4.43 22.54 6.92
CA GLY A 177 4.25 21.33 6.12
C GLY A 177 4.77 20.07 6.81
N PHE A 178 6.04 20.09 7.25
CA PHE A 178 6.64 18.99 8.02
C PHE A 178 5.86 18.70 9.33
N LYS A 179 5.44 19.74 10.06
CA LYS A 179 4.65 19.58 11.30
C LYS A 179 3.30 18.91 11.03
N SER A 180 2.60 19.28 9.96
CA SER A 180 1.30 18.68 9.60
C SER A 180 1.46 17.19 9.29
N VAL A 181 2.49 16.83 8.53
CA VAL A 181 2.74 15.45 8.15
C VAL A 181 3.17 14.59 9.35
N LEU A 182 4.02 15.13 10.23
CA LEU A 182 4.42 14.45 11.47
C LEU A 182 3.24 14.29 12.45
N LYS A 183 2.34 15.29 12.51
CA LYS A 183 1.10 15.20 13.30
C LYS A 183 0.20 14.08 12.76
N GLY A 184 0.06 13.96 11.44
CA GLY A 184 -0.69 12.87 10.82
C GLY A 184 -0.15 11.49 11.21
N LEU A 185 1.17 11.31 11.10
CA LEU A 185 1.84 10.07 11.53
C LEU A 185 1.63 9.79 13.02
N GLY A 186 1.77 10.80 13.88
CA GLY A 186 1.57 10.68 15.32
C GLY A 186 0.14 10.32 15.71
N VAL A 187 -0.86 10.93 15.06
CA VAL A 187 -2.29 10.61 15.28
C VAL A 187 -2.60 9.19 14.82
N GLY A 188 -2.10 8.77 13.65
CA GLY A 188 -2.28 7.40 13.17
C GLY A 188 -1.65 6.35 14.08
N LEU A 189 -0.44 6.61 14.57
CA LEU A 189 0.24 5.74 15.54
C LEU A 189 -0.52 5.69 16.86
N GLY A 190 -0.94 6.85 17.38
CA GLY A 190 -1.74 6.95 18.60
C GLY A 190 -3.05 6.17 18.48
N TYR A 191 -3.79 6.34 17.37
CA TYR A 191 -4.99 5.57 17.09
C TYR A 191 -4.71 4.07 17.15
N LYS A 192 -3.68 3.59 16.45
CA LYS A 192 -3.38 2.15 16.39
C LYS A 192 -2.94 1.55 17.72
N VAL A 193 -2.17 2.31 18.51
CA VAL A 193 -1.75 1.88 19.85
C VAL A 193 -2.95 1.81 20.78
N LEU A 194 -3.87 2.78 20.73
CA LEU A 194 -5.07 2.81 21.56
C LEU A 194 -6.09 1.75 21.15
N SER A 195 -6.35 1.58 19.85
CA SER A 195 -7.31 0.62 19.32
C SER A 195 -6.77 -0.81 19.35
N GLY A 196 -5.64 -1.06 18.68
CA GLY A 196 -5.10 -2.40 18.47
C GLY A 196 -4.12 -2.86 19.54
N GLY A 197 -3.36 -1.95 20.15
CA GLY A 197 -2.37 -2.28 21.18
C GLY A 197 -2.99 -2.42 22.57
N LEU A 198 -3.82 -1.44 22.98
CA LEU A 198 -4.47 -1.39 24.29
C LEU A 198 -5.91 -1.91 24.27
N GLY A 199 -6.49 -2.15 23.09
CA GLY A 199 -7.83 -2.73 22.97
C GLY A 199 -8.95 -1.84 23.50
N LEU A 200 -8.75 -0.51 23.55
CA LEU A 200 -9.74 0.42 24.14
C LEU A 200 -11.08 0.41 23.40
N TRP A 201 -11.08 0.07 22.10
CA TRP A 201 -12.28 -0.18 21.31
C TRP A 201 -12.01 -1.24 20.23
N SER A 202 -13.08 -1.91 19.78
CA SER A 202 -12.97 -2.87 18.67
C SER A 202 -12.73 -2.15 17.35
N GLU A 203 -11.73 -2.59 16.59
CA GLU A 203 -11.47 -2.08 15.24
C GLU A 203 -12.47 -2.63 14.20
N THR A 204 -13.21 -3.68 14.57
CA THR A 204 -14.18 -4.35 13.69
C THR A 204 -15.55 -4.32 14.36
N ALA A 205 -16.52 -3.72 13.69
CA ALA A 205 -17.93 -3.76 14.11
C ALA A 205 -18.72 -4.52 13.06
N THR A 206 -19.41 -5.58 13.47
CA THR A 206 -20.23 -6.42 12.60
C THR A 206 -21.67 -6.46 13.10
N TYR A 207 -22.61 -6.44 12.16
CA TYR A 207 -24.03 -6.56 12.41
C TYR A 207 -24.62 -7.61 11.47
N THR A 208 -25.23 -8.64 12.05
CA THR A 208 -25.87 -9.74 11.29
C THR A 208 -27.36 -9.47 11.13
N ILE A 209 -27.80 -9.34 9.89
CA ILE A 209 -29.21 -9.17 9.51
C ILE A 209 -29.85 -10.55 9.42
N VAL A 210 -30.44 -11.00 10.52
CA VAL A 210 -31.11 -12.32 10.61
C VAL A 210 -32.25 -12.44 9.58
N ALA A 211 -33.00 -11.35 9.35
CA ALA A 211 -34.11 -11.33 8.40
C ALA A 211 -33.72 -11.52 6.92
N TYR A 212 -32.44 -11.33 6.58
CA TYR A 212 -31.94 -11.44 5.21
C TYR A 212 -30.91 -12.56 5.09
N GLN A 213 -31.36 -13.80 5.31
CA GLN A 213 -30.54 -15.01 5.26
C GLN A 213 -29.33 -14.99 6.21
N GLY A 214 -29.33 -14.18 7.27
CA GLY A 214 -28.17 -14.03 8.15
C GLY A 214 -26.97 -13.38 7.47
N THR A 215 -27.23 -12.51 6.48
CA THR A 215 -26.22 -11.65 5.85
C THR A 215 -25.60 -10.72 6.89
N MET A 216 -24.32 -10.40 6.75
CA MET A 216 -23.60 -9.55 7.68
C MET A 216 -23.15 -8.25 7.00
N ILE A 217 -23.26 -7.14 7.72
CA ILE A 217 -22.61 -5.88 7.37
C ILE A 217 -21.53 -5.64 8.41
N GLY A 218 -20.31 -5.38 7.95
CA GLY A 218 -19.17 -5.08 8.80
C GLY A 218 -18.52 -3.76 8.41
N ILE A 219 -17.96 -3.07 9.39
CA ILE A 219 -17.04 -1.96 9.18
C ILE A 219 -15.74 -2.23 9.92
N ASP A 220 -14.64 -2.16 9.19
CA ASP A 220 -13.28 -2.21 9.74
C ASP A 220 -12.74 -0.78 9.79
N THR A 221 -12.60 -0.25 11.01
CA THR A 221 -12.11 1.12 11.28
C THR A 221 -10.59 1.17 11.38
N LEU A 222 -9.91 0.42 10.50
CA LEU A 222 -8.46 0.44 10.42
C LEU A 222 -7.99 1.81 9.89
N ALA A 223 -7.23 2.56 10.69
CA ALA A 223 -6.66 3.84 10.27
C ALA A 223 -5.85 3.73 8.97
N SER A 224 -5.23 2.57 8.75
CA SER A 224 -4.48 2.26 7.54
C SER A 224 -5.38 2.19 6.30
N LEU A 225 -6.59 1.61 6.40
CA LEU A 225 -7.55 1.55 5.29
C LEU A 225 -8.15 2.91 4.97
N LEU A 226 -8.44 3.73 5.99
CA LEU A 226 -8.87 5.12 5.79
C LEU A 226 -7.80 5.94 5.06
N GLY A 227 -6.53 5.76 5.42
CA GLY A 227 -5.40 6.39 4.75
C GLY A 227 -5.28 5.98 3.28
N VAL A 228 -5.37 4.68 2.99
CA VAL A 228 -5.35 4.16 1.61
C VAL A 228 -6.50 4.73 0.80
N GLY A 229 -7.73 4.70 1.31
CA GLY A 229 -8.91 5.24 0.60
C GLY A 229 -8.78 6.73 0.28
N PHE A 230 -8.17 7.52 1.15
CA PHE A 230 -7.90 8.93 0.90
C PHE A 230 -6.88 9.16 -0.23
N ILE A 231 -5.84 8.32 -0.31
CA ILE A 231 -4.80 8.42 -1.35
C ILE A 231 -5.32 7.98 -2.72
N VAL A 232 -6.01 6.83 -2.77
CA VAL A 232 -6.52 6.25 -4.02
C VAL A 232 -7.71 7.06 -4.56
N GLY A 233 -8.43 7.76 -3.69
CA GLY A 233 -9.50 8.67 -4.05
C GLY A 233 -10.89 8.02 -4.02
N THR A 234 -11.91 8.87 -4.13
CA THR A 234 -13.32 8.47 -3.97
C THR A 234 -13.80 7.54 -5.07
N SER A 235 -13.38 7.74 -6.31
CA SER A 235 -13.83 6.92 -7.45
C SER A 235 -13.50 5.44 -7.27
N THR A 236 -12.25 5.12 -6.95
CA THR A 236 -11.83 3.73 -6.72
C THR A 236 -12.41 3.19 -5.42
N SER A 237 -12.49 4.01 -4.38
CA SER A 237 -13.10 3.62 -3.10
C SER A 237 -14.57 3.24 -3.26
N ILE A 238 -15.33 3.98 -4.08
CA ILE A 238 -16.73 3.67 -4.41
C ILE A 238 -16.81 2.35 -5.20
N LEU A 239 -15.91 2.12 -6.15
CA LEU A 239 -15.90 0.88 -6.92
C LEU A 239 -15.61 -0.34 -6.02
N MET A 240 -14.64 -0.24 -5.11
CA MET A 240 -14.35 -1.28 -4.13
C MET A 240 -15.52 -1.49 -3.16
N PHE A 241 -16.16 -0.41 -2.72
CA PHE A 241 -17.36 -0.47 -1.88
C PHE A 241 -18.55 -1.11 -2.62
N ALA A 242 -18.75 -0.79 -3.90
CA ALA A 242 -19.79 -1.42 -4.71
C ALA A 242 -19.53 -2.94 -4.83
N GLY A 243 -18.27 -3.33 -5.03
CA GLY A 243 -17.86 -4.74 -5.03
C GLY A 243 -18.17 -5.44 -3.69
N SER A 244 -17.88 -4.79 -2.56
CA SER A 244 -18.20 -5.35 -1.25
C SER A 244 -19.71 -5.44 -1.00
N VAL A 245 -20.49 -4.45 -1.44
CA VAL A 245 -21.96 -4.48 -1.38
C VAL A 245 -22.52 -5.64 -2.22
N VAL A 246 -22.04 -5.83 -3.45
CA VAL A 246 -22.49 -6.93 -4.32
C VAL A 246 -22.11 -8.29 -3.73
N ALA A 247 -20.89 -8.43 -3.20
CA ALA A 247 -20.45 -9.66 -2.56
C ALA A 247 -21.28 -10.00 -1.32
N TRP A 248 -21.40 -9.06 -0.38
CA TRP A 248 -22.03 -9.31 0.92
C TRP A 248 -23.56 -9.28 0.86
N LEU A 249 -24.16 -8.32 0.16
CA LEU A 249 -25.63 -8.18 0.09
C LEU A 249 -26.25 -8.86 -1.15
N GLY A 250 -25.45 -9.24 -2.14
CA GLY A 250 -25.92 -9.94 -3.34
C GLY A 250 -25.60 -11.44 -3.30
N PHE A 251 -24.31 -11.78 -3.36
CA PHE A 251 -23.89 -13.17 -3.53
C PHE A 251 -24.09 -14.05 -2.29
N ILE A 252 -23.75 -13.58 -1.08
CA ILE A 252 -23.95 -14.37 0.15
C ILE A 252 -25.41 -14.83 0.34
N PRO A 253 -26.43 -13.95 0.32
CA PRO A 253 -27.81 -14.38 0.50
C PRO A 253 -28.30 -15.27 -0.64
N LEU A 254 -27.82 -15.05 -1.86
CA LEU A 254 -28.15 -15.87 -3.02
C LEU A 254 -27.57 -17.29 -2.89
N ILE A 255 -26.29 -17.42 -2.53
CA ILE A 255 -25.63 -18.70 -2.26
C ILE A 255 -26.35 -19.44 -1.14
N LYS A 256 -26.75 -18.73 -0.09
CA LYS A 256 -27.47 -19.35 1.03
C LYS A 256 -28.88 -19.79 0.66
N PHE A 257 -29.59 -18.99 -0.13
CA PHE A 257 -30.91 -19.35 -0.65
C PHE A 257 -30.85 -20.63 -1.49
N PHE A 258 -29.95 -20.70 -2.49
CA PHE A 258 -29.80 -21.90 -3.31
C PHE A 258 -29.21 -23.08 -2.54
N GLY A 259 -28.28 -22.82 -1.60
CA GLY A 259 -27.68 -23.82 -0.73
C GLY A 259 -28.65 -24.47 0.25
N THR A 260 -29.83 -23.89 0.47
CA THR A 260 -30.91 -24.54 1.24
C THR A 260 -31.48 -25.76 0.51
N PHE A 261 -31.38 -25.78 -0.82
CA PHE A 261 -31.87 -26.89 -1.66
C PHE A 261 -30.78 -27.92 -1.99
N ALA A 262 -29.55 -27.72 -1.54
CA ALA A 262 -28.44 -28.66 -1.74
C ALA A 262 -28.37 -29.63 -0.55
N PRO A 263 -28.67 -30.93 -0.74
CA PRO A 263 -28.65 -31.92 0.34
C PRO A 263 -27.23 -32.37 0.72
N GLU A 264 -26.22 -32.05 -0.09
CA GLU A 264 -24.82 -32.40 0.14
C GLU A 264 -23.90 -31.16 0.18
N PRO A 265 -22.78 -31.21 0.92
CA PRO A 265 -21.75 -30.18 0.88
C PRO A 265 -21.20 -29.97 -0.53
N ILE A 266 -21.04 -28.71 -0.94
CA ILE A 266 -20.46 -28.34 -2.23
C ILE A 266 -19.00 -27.93 -2.00
N PHE A 267 -18.07 -28.54 -2.73
CA PHE A 267 -16.66 -28.17 -2.69
C PHE A 267 -16.49 -26.66 -3.00
N PRO A 268 -15.64 -25.91 -2.27
CA PRO A 268 -14.55 -26.33 -1.39
C PRO A 268 -14.91 -26.59 0.09
N SER A 269 -16.17 -26.39 0.50
CA SER A 269 -16.54 -26.60 1.90
C SER A 269 -16.99 -28.05 2.17
N THR A 270 -16.74 -28.51 3.41
CA THR A 270 -17.20 -29.82 3.90
C THR A 270 -18.49 -29.74 4.73
N ILE A 271 -19.02 -28.53 4.95
CA ILE A 271 -20.24 -28.26 5.72
C ILE A 271 -21.38 -27.94 4.73
N LEU A 272 -22.63 -28.25 5.09
CA LEU A 272 -23.78 -27.83 4.29
C LEU A 272 -23.93 -26.30 4.28
N ILE A 273 -24.26 -25.73 3.13
CA ILE A 273 -24.38 -24.27 2.95
C ILE A 273 -25.49 -23.67 3.82
N SER A 274 -26.56 -24.42 4.08
CA SER A 274 -27.67 -24.02 4.96
C SER A 274 -27.24 -23.71 6.39
N GLU A 275 -26.20 -24.40 6.89
CA GLU A 275 -25.69 -24.26 8.25
C GLU A 275 -24.57 -23.21 8.37
N MET A 276 -24.11 -22.66 7.24
CA MET A 276 -23.02 -21.70 7.24
C MET A 276 -23.45 -20.29 7.67
N SER A 277 -22.57 -19.67 8.45
CA SER A 277 -22.57 -18.22 8.67
C SER A 277 -22.16 -17.47 7.39
N ALA A 278 -22.56 -16.20 7.28
CA ALA A 278 -22.16 -15.34 6.17
C ALA A 278 -20.63 -15.28 5.97
N THR A 279 -19.87 -15.26 7.07
CA THR A 279 -18.40 -15.25 7.04
C THR A 279 -17.81 -16.55 6.47
N GLN A 280 -18.42 -17.70 6.80
CA GLN A 280 -17.99 -18.99 6.23
C GLN A 280 -18.32 -19.09 4.75
N ILE A 281 -19.48 -18.57 4.32
CA ILE A 281 -19.82 -18.51 2.89
C ILE A 281 -18.83 -17.61 2.16
N TRP A 282 -18.57 -16.42 2.69
CA TRP A 282 -17.59 -15.50 2.11
C TRP A 282 -16.21 -16.14 2.00
N SER A 283 -15.73 -16.74 3.09
CA SER A 283 -14.38 -17.32 3.12
C SER A 283 -14.21 -18.53 2.20
N ASN A 284 -15.25 -19.31 1.93
CA ASN A 284 -15.13 -20.53 1.12
C ASN A 284 -15.50 -20.32 -0.35
N TYR A 285 -16.44 -19.41 -0.66
CA TYR A 285 -17.02 -19.32 -2.01
C TYR A 285 -16.86 -17.97 -2.70
N ILE A 286 -16.51 -16.89 -1.97
CA ILE A 286 -16.47 -15.53 -2.52
C ILE A 286 -15.08 -14.89 -2.44
N LYS A 287 -14.31 -15.21 -1.39
CA LYS A 287 -12.98 -14.64 -1.17
C LYS A 287 -11.99 -15.00 -2.27
N TYR A 288 -12.22 -16.11 -2.98
CA TYR A 288 -11.33 -16.68 -3.98
C TYR A 288 -11.81 -16.41 -5.41
#